data_AF-A0A8E2AU82-F1
#
_entry.id   AF-A0A8E2AU82-F1
#
_cell.length_a   1.000
_cell.length_b   1.000
_cell.length_c   1.000
_cell.angle_alpha   90.00
_cell.angle_beta   90.00
_cell.angle_gamma   90.00
#
_symmetry.space_group_name_H-M   'P 1'
#
loop_
_entity.id
_entity.type
_entity.pdbx_description
1 polymer ?
#
loop_
_entity_poly.entity_id
_entity_poly.type
_entity_poly.pdbx_seq_one_letter_code
_entity_poly.pdbx_strand_id
1 'polypeptide(L)'
;SYPFDPILHYRPGFGHSLPVQVLLTAVVVALTAALLIHLLFTAQYHWPLSPLNFVLQLCAASTLLVSGVATIRVIMSTLAGESRQWPYMLNYVAVDIPPLSPDTQNDAWTTAGLAAWLLMDAAVGMLIQMTHIQFLTLLYPSALERRLIYALLGPLAVASAAMHAVRIHTDTRMSRAAFVVQNVCNATLSLLFTASLLLWGLLLHRARAWRTDGGTASFGLGASALALASTTITFLYIPADAQYEWLHGLIWALVLWQSFLG
;
A
#
# COMPACT_ATOMS: atom_id res chain seq x y z
N SER A 1 -16.74 -36.51 -23.62
CA SER A 1 -16.32 -36.18 -22.24
C SER A 1 -14.87 -35.77 -22.29
N TYR A 2 -14.52 -34.57 -21.82
CA TYR A 2 -13.11 -34.21 -21.65
C TYR A 2 -12.56 -34.96 -20.41
N PRO A 3 -11.27 -35.35 -20.40
CA PRO A 3 -10.65 -36.03 -19.25
C PRO A 3 -10.36 -35.08 -18.08
N PHE A 4 -10.56 -33.77 -18.27
CA PHE A 4 -10.48 -32.72 -17.27
C PHE A 4 -11.61 -31.71 -17.52
N ASP A 5 -11.99 -30.96 -16.50
CA ASP A 5 -12.97 -29.87 -16.65
C ASP A 5 -12.27 -28.65 -17.28
N PRO A 6 -12.56 -28.29 -18.53
CA PRO A 6 -11.93 -27.16 -19.20
C PRO A 6 -12.27 -25.81 -18.53
N ILE A 7 -13.36 -25.74 -17.75
CA ILE A 7 -13.79 -24.52 -17.06
C ILE A 7 -12.82 -24.20 -15.91
N LEU A 8 -12.20 -25.19 -15.29
CA LEU A 8 -11.22 -24.99 -14.21
C LEU A 8 -9.99 -24.20 -14.67
N HIS A 9 -9.62 -24.28 -15.96
CA HIS A 9 -8.50 -23.52 -16.50
C HIS A 9 -8.77 -22.01 -16.54
N TYR A 10 -10.03 -21.61 -16.67
CA TYR A 10 -10.46 -20.21 -16.71
C TYR A 10 -10.82 -19.64 -15.34
N ARG A 11 -10.77 -20.46 -14.27
CA ARG A 11 -11.10 -20.01 -12.93
C ARG A 11 -9.95 -19.15 -12.38
N PRO A 12 -10.22 -17.90 -11.93
CA PRO A 12 -9.18 -17.08 -11.32
C PRO A 12 -8.67 -17.74 -10.03
N GLY A 13 -7.41 -17.47 -9.69
CA GLY A 13 -6.78 -18.02 -8.49
C GLY A 13 -7.52 -17.63 -7.20
N PHE A 14 -7.33 -18.39 -6.13
CA PHE A 14 -8.03 -18.17 -4.85
C PHE A 14 -7.87 -16.74 -4.30
N GLY A 15 -6.73 -16.09 -4.54
CA GLY A 15 -6.49 -14.70 -4.13
C GLY A 15 -7.37 -13.66 -4.82
N HIS A 16 -7.98 -14.00 -5.97
CA HIS A 16 -8.96 -13.19 -6.69
C HIS A 16 -10.40 -13.53 -6.28
N SER A 17 -10.58 -14.15 -5.11
CA SER A 17 -11.93 -14.42 -4.60
C SER A 17 -12.47 -13.25 -3.77
N LEU A 18 -13.76 -13.02 -3.91
CA LEU A 18 -14.50 -11.98 -3.21
C LEU A 18 -14.40 -12.09 -1.68
N PRO A 19 -14.49 -13.29 -1.05
CA PRO A 19 -14.30 -13.41 0.40
C PRO A 19 -12.90 -12.99 0.85
N VAL A 20 -11.86 -13.30 0.07
CA VAL A 20 -10.47 -12.89 0.36
C VAL A 20 -10.33 -11.38 0.23
N GLN A 21 -10.90 -10.78 -0.82
CA GLN A 21 -10.89 -9.32 -1.00
C GLN A 21 -11.57 -8.61 0.17
N VAL A 22 -12.78 -9.04 0.56
CA VAL A 22 -13.52 -8.45 1.70
C VAL A 22 -12.74 -8.59 3.00
N LEU A 23 -12.23 -9.80 3.29
CA LEU A 23 -11.47 -10.08 4.51
C LEU A 23 -10.23 -9.20 4.60
N LEU A 24 -9.40 -9.17 3.55
CA LEU A 24 -8.13 -8.45 3.57
C LEU A 24 -8.34 -6.94 3.54
N THR A 25 -9.34 -6.44 2.82
CA THR A 25 -9.71 -5.01 2.88
C THR A 25 -10.20 -4.62 4.28
N ALA A 26 -10.98 -5.48 4.95
CA ALA A 26 -11.40 -5.24 6.33
C ALA A 26 -10.21 -5.24 7.31
N VAL A 27 -9.24 -6.14 7.12
CA VAL A 27 -7.97 -6.14 7.89
C VAL A 27 -7.21 -4.83 7.68
N VAL A 28 -7.08 -4.36 6.44
CA VAL A 28 -6.42 -3.08 6.13
C VAL A 28 -7.09 -1.91 6.83
N VAL A 29 -8.42 -1.83 6.78
CA VAL A 29 -9.19 -0.78 7.47
C VAL A 29 -9.01 -0.87 8.98
N ALA A 30 -9.08 -2.07 9.56
CA ALA A 30 -8.88 -2.28 10.98
C ALA A 30 -7.47 -1.88 11.45
N LEU A 31 -6.43 -2.30 10.72
CA LEU A 31 -5.03 -1.94 11.00
C LEU A 31 -4.81 -0.43 10.91
N THR A 32 -5.38 0.22 9.89
CA THR A 32 -5.23 1.66 9.68
C THR A 32 -5.98 2.47 10.73
N ALA A 33 -7.20 2.04 11.10
CA ALA A 33 -7.97 2.66 12.17
C ALA A 33 -7.27 2.49 13.54
N ALA A 34 -6.75 1.31 13.84
CA ALA A 34 -5.96 1.08 15.03
C ALA A 34 -4.72 1.98 15.05
N LEU A 35 -4.00 2.10 13.94
CA LEU A 35 -2.84 3.01 13.84
C LEU A 35 -3.23 4.46 14.11
N LEU A 36 -4.32 4.95 13.52
CA LEU A 36 -4.81 6.32 13.78
C LEU A 36 -5.13 6.55 15.25
N ILE A 37 -5.79 5.59 15.90
CA ILE A 37 -6.07 5.66 17.33
C ILE A 37 -4.76 5.75 18.13
N HIS A 38 -3.76 4.92 17.81
CA HIS A 38 -2.45 4.97 18.46
C HIS A 38 -1.74 6.31 18.23
N LEU A 39 -1.77 6.85 17.02
CA LEU A 39 -1.20 8.17 16.70
C LEU A 39 -1.84 9.29 17.51
N LEU A 40 -3.18 9.28 17.64
CA LEU A 40 -3.90 10.28 18.42
C LEU A 40 -3.60 10.18 19.92
N PHE A 41 -3.57 8.97 20.47
CA PHE A 41 -3.25 8.77 21.90
C PHE A 41 -1.79 9.10 22.22
N THR A 42 -0.87 8.85 21.30
CA THR A 42 0.56 9.11 21.47
C THR A 42 0.99 10.47 20.91
N ALA A 43 0.04 11.32 20.51
CA ALA A 43 0.32 12.63 19.91
C ALA A 43 1.18 13.52 20.83
N GLN A 44 0.94 13.46 22.15
CA GLN A 44 1.72 14.20 23.14
C GLN A 44 3.21 13.85 23.12
N TYR A 45 3.57 12.63 22.71
CA TYR A 45 4.96 12.17 22.63
C TYR A 45 5.57 12.41 21.24
N HIS A 46 4.81 12.16 20.17
CA HIS A 46 5.34 12.24 18.80
C HIS A 46 5.40 13.66 18.25
N TRP A 47 4.45 14.53 18.62
CA TRP A 47 4.43 15.93 18.19
C TRP A 47 5.70 16.71 18.56
N PRO A 48 6.18 16.71 19.82
CA PRO A 48 7.39 17.43 20.18
C PRO A 48 8.67 16.80 19.61
N LEU A 49 8.67 15.50 19.30
CA LEU A 49 9.85 14.79 18.77
C LEU A 49 10.09 15.13 17.30
N SER A 50 9.05 15.01 16.46
CA SER A 50 9.14 15.28 15.02
C SER A 50 7.76 15.66 14.46
N PRO A 51 7.41 16.96 14.49
CA PRO A 51 6.06 17.41 14.11
C PRO A 51 5.77 17.13 12.64
N LEU A 52 6.78 17.22 11.77
CA LEU A 52 6.62 16.93 10.34
C LEU A 52 6.28 15.46 10.09
N ASN A 53 7.02 14.54 10.72
CA ASN A 53 6.76 13.10 10.57
C ASN A 53 5.38 12.74 11.13
N PHE A 54 5.03 13.29 12.29
CA PHE A 54 3.73 13.08 12.89
C PHE A 54 2.57 13.55 11.98
N VAL A 55 2.65 14.77 11.42
CA VAL A 55 1.63 15.28 10.50
C VAL A 55 1.55 14.45 9.22
N LEU A 56 2.70 14.09 8.63
CA LEU A 56 2.73 13.23 7.44
C LEU A 56 2.07 11.88 7.70
N GLN A 57 2.41 11.24 8.82
CA GLN A 57 1.87 9.94 9.19
C GLN A 57 0.36 10.01 9.51
N LEU A 58 -0.09 11.06 10.18
CA LEU A 58 -1.51 11.30 10.44
C LEU A 58 -2.29 11.52 9.13
N CYS A 59 -1.76 12.33 8.20
CA CYS A 59 -2.36 12.55 6.89
C CYS A 59 -2.38 11.26 6.05
N ALA A 60 -1.28 10.51 6.03
CA ALA A 60 -1.17 9.25 5.29
C ALA A 60 -2.16 8.20 5.82
N ALA A 61 -2.21 8.00 7.14
CA ALA A 61 -3.13 7.05 7.76
C ALA A 61 -4.60 7.48 7.59
N SER A 62 -4.90 8.77 7.67
CA SER A 62 -6.26 9.29 7.45
C SER A 62 -6.71 9.07 6.01
N THR A 63 -5.86 9.38 5.03
CA THR A 63 -6.17 9.22 3.61
C THR A 63 -6.29 7.73 3.23
N LEU A 64 -5.43 6.87 3.79
CA LEU A 64 -5.53 5.42 3.61
C LEU A 64 -6.83 4.86 4.22
N LEU A 65 -7.27 5.37 5.38
CA LEU A 65 -8.54 4.97 5.98
C LEU A 65 -9.72 5.36 5.09
N VAL A 66 -9.72 6.59 4.57
CA VAL A 66 -10.76 7.06 3.63
C VAL A 66 -10.79 6.20 2.38
N SER A 67 -9.62 5.90 1.78
CA SER A 67 -9.52 5.00 0.63
C SER A 67 -10.06 3.61 0.96
N GLY A 68 -9.67 3.00 2.08
CA GLY A 68 -10.16 1.69 2.51
C GLY A 68 -11.68 1.65 2.76
N VAL A 69 -12.25 2.68 3.38
CA VAL A 69 -13.71 2.79 3.56
C VAL A 69 -14.42 2.95 2.21
N ALA A 70 -13.86 3.75 1.29
CA ALA A 70 -14.40 3.88 -0.06
C ALA A 70 -14.38 2.53 -0.82
N THR A 71 -13.31 1.76 -0.71
CA THR A 71 -13.18 0.42 -1.30
C THR A 71 -14.23 -0.53 -0.74
N ILE A 72 -14.39 -0.62 0.59
CA ILE A 72 -15.44 -1.46 1.20
C ILE A 72 -16.82 -1.02 0.72
N ARG A 73 -17.09 0.28 0.66
CA ARG A 73 -18.37 0.82 0.19
C ARG A 73 -18.66 0.43 -1.25
N VAL A 74 -17.68 0.51 -2.14
CA VAL A 74 -17.82 0.08 -3.54
C VAL A 74 -18.09 -1.42 -3.61
N ILE A 75 -17.26 -2.25 -2.96
CA ILE A 75 -17.45 -3.71 -2.91
C ILE A 75 -18.87 -4.03 -2.44
N MET A 76 -19.27 -3.55 -1.27
CA MET A 76 -20.60 -3.84 -0.69
C MET A 76 -21.75 -3.34 -1.56
N SER A 77 -21.59 -2.21 -2.25
CA SER A 77 -22.61 -1.72 -3.18
C SER A 77 -22.76 -2.61 -4.41
N THR A 78 -21.65 -3.15 -4.93
CA THR A 78 -21.66 -4.12 -6.03
C THR A 78 -22.32 -5.43 -5.59
N LEU A 79 -21.93 -5.99 -4.44
CA LEU A 79 -22.57 -7.20 -3.87
C LEU A 79 -24.07 -7.01 -3.68
N ALA A 80 -24.49 -5.85 -3.14
CA ALA A 80 -25.90 -5.55 -2.94
C ALA A 80 -26.67 -5.48 -4.26
N GLY A 81 -26.05 -4.96 -5.33
CA GLY A 81 -26.61 -4.98 -6.68
C GLY A 81 -26.75 -6.39 -7.25
N GLU A 82 -25.67 -7.18 -7.22
CA GLU A 82 -25.63 -8.56 -7.73
C GLU A 82 -26.63 -9.46 -6.98
N SER A 83 -26.74 -9.32 -5.65
CA SER A 83 -27.68 -10.11 -4.85
C SER A 83 -29.15 -9.90 -5.22
N ARG A 84 -29.47 -8.77 -5.86
CA ARG A 84 -30.84 -8.38 -6.24
C ARG A 84 -31.17 -8.66 -7.70
N GLN A 85 -30.21 -9.15 -8.48
CA GLN A 85 -30.39 -9.47 -9.89
C GLN A 85 -30.20 -10.97 -10.08
N TRP A 86 -30.93 -11.58 -11.01
CA TRP A 86 -30.74 -12.99 -11.35
C TRP A 86 -29.26 -13.22 -11.74
N PRO A 87 -28.56 -14.22 -11.17
CA PRO A 87 -29.08 -15.42 -10.51
C PRO A 87 -29.27 -15.34 -8.97
N TYR A 88 -29.40 -14.14 -8.40
CA TYR A 88 -29.61 -13.87 -6.98
C TYR A 88 -28.55 -14.51 -6.09
N MET A 89 -27.30 -14.48 -6.55
CA MET A 89 -26.13 -15.00 -5.87
C MET A 89 -25.01 -13.97 -5.93
N LEU A 90 -24.10 -14.04 -4.95
CA LEU A 90 -22.90 -13.22 -4.94
C LEU A 90 -21.87 -13.81 -5.89
N ASN A 91 -21.21 -12.99 -6.69
CA ASN A 91 -20.07 -13.44 -7.47
C ASN A 91 -18.94 -13.89 -6.53
N TYR A 92 -18.34 -15.05 -6.80
CA TYR A 92 -17.19 -15.53 -6.05
C TYR A 92 -15.91 -14.79 -6.44
N VAL A 93 -15.90 -14.12 -7.59
CA VAL A 93 -14.75 -13.36 -8.10
C VAL A 93 -14.73 -11.97 -7.48
N ALA A 94 -13.53 -11.49 -7.13
CA ALA A 94 -13.30 -10.15 -6.62
C ALA A 94 -13.87 -9.08 -7.56
N VAL A 95 -14.31 -7.96 -6.99
CA VAL A 95 -14.77 -6.79 -7.73
C VAL A 95 -13.55 -6.00 -8.19
N ASP A 96 -13.46 -5.62 -9.46
CA ASP A 96 -12.35 -4.79 -9.96
C ASP A 96 -12.54 -3.29 -9.59
N ILE A 97 -11.56 -2.68 -8.92
CA ILE A 97 -11.54 -1.33 -8.38
C ILE A 97 -10.13 -0.69 -8.52
N PRO A 98 -9.94 0.31 -9.40
CA PRO A 98 -10.86 0.71 -10.46
C PRO A 98 -10.80 -0.28 -11.65
N PRO A 99 -11.87 -0.40 -12.46
CA PRO A 99 -11.89 -1.30 -13.62
C PRO A 99 -10.97 -0.77 -14.72
N LEU A 100 -9.72 -1.22 -14.70
CA LEU A 100 -8.67 -0.81 -15.64
C LEU A 100 -8.52 -1.82 -16.80
N SER A 101 -9.23 -2.93 -16.73
CA SER A 101 -9.28 -3.97 -17.75
C SER A 101 -10.34 -3.66 -18.81
N PRO A 102 -10.03 -3.78 -20.11
CA PRO A 102 -10.97 -3.46 -21.19
C PRO A 102 -12.18 -4.40 -21.24
N ASP A 103 -12.05 -5.62 -20.69
CA ASP A 103 -13.11 -6.65 -20.70
C ASP A 103 -14.18 -6.43 -19.61
N THR A 104 -13.88 -5.61 -18.60
CA THR A 104 -14.80 -5.19 -17.53
C THR A 104 -15.29 -3.75 -17.74
N GLN A 105 -15.53 -3.35 -18.99
CA GLN A 105 -16.35 -2.18 -19.34
C GLN A 105 -17.83 -2.44 -18.96
N ASN A 106 -18.09 -2.51 -17.66
CA ASN A 106 -19.39 -2.08 -17.17
C ASN A 106 -19.32 -0.56 -17.11
N ASP A 107 -20.27 0.13 -17.75
CA ASP A 107 -20.49 1.59 -17.77
C ASP A 107 -20.65 2.25 -16.36
N ALA A 108 -20.25 1.57 -15.29
CA ALA A 108 -20.43 1.98 -13.90
C ALA A 108 -19.52 3.16 -13.49
N TRP A 109 -18.33 3.31 -14.09
CA TRP A 109 -17.37 4.34 -13.69
C TRP A 109 -17.34 5.50 -14.67
N THR A 110 -17.72 6.68 -14.20
CA THR A 110 -17.49 7.94 -14.94
C THR A 110 -15.98 8.24 -15.00
N THR A 111 -15.51 8.90 -16.06
CA THR A 111 -14.11 9.33 -16.20
C THR A 111 -13.65 10.16 -14.99
N ALA A 112 -14.55 11.00 -14.46
CA ALA A 112 -14.30 11.77 -13.25
C ALA A 112 -14.12 10.87 -12.01
N GLY A 113 -14.93 9.83 -11.86
CA GLY A 113 -14.80 8.83 -10.79
C GLY A 113 -13.48 8.06 -10.88
N LEU A 114 -13.09 7.62 -12.08
CA LEU A 114 -11.81 6.96 -12.32
C LEU A 114 -10.62 7.87 -12.00
N ALA A 115 -10.66 9.11 -12.48
CA ALA A 115 -9.62 10.10 -12.20
C ALA A 115 -9.50 10.38 -10.70
N ALA A 116 -10.64 10.55 -10.01
CA ALA A 116 -10.67 10.77 -8.57
C ALA A 116 -10.07 9.58 -7.80
N TRP A 117 -10.36 8.35 -8.23
CA TRP A 117 -9.79 7.14 -7.62
C TRP A 117 -8.27 7.06 -7.79
N LEU A 118 -7.80 7.23 -9.03
CA LEU A 118 -6.37 7.19 -9.33
C LEU A 118 -5.60 8.30 -8.63
N LEU A 119 -6.19 9.49 -8.48
CA LEU A 119 -5.61 10.59 -7.71
C LEU A 119 -5.61 10.31 -6.20
N MET A 120 -6.65 9.68 -5.67
CA MET A 120 -6.68 9.23 -4.27
C MET A 120 -5.57 8.23 -4.00
N ASP A 121 -5.41 7.22 -4.85
CA ASP A 121 -4.34 6.22 -4.73
C ASP A 121 -2.95 6.85 -4.87
N ALA A 122 -2.78 7.79 -5.81
CA ALA A 122 -1.55 8.55 -5.96
C ALA A 122 -1.21 9.35 -4.70
N ALA A 123 -2.21 10.00 -4.10
CA ALA A 123 -2.05 10.79 -2.88
C ALA A 123 -1.70 9.90 -1.68
N VAL A 124 -2.39 8.77 -1.51
CA VAL A 124 -2.08 7.78 -0.45
C VAL A 124 -0.66 7.27 -0.61
N GLY A 125 -0.29 6.78 -1.81
CA GLY A 125 1.05 6.29 -2.09
C GLY A 125 2.12 7.36 -1.85
N MET A 126 1.90 8.59 -2.32
CA MET A 126 2.84 9.70 -2.12
C MET A 126 3.03 10.05 -0.64
N LEU A 127 1.94 10.18 0.13
CA LEU A 127 2.00 10.48 1.56
C LEU A 127 2.73 9.40 2.35
N ILE A 128 2.49 8.13 2.03
CA ILE A 128 3.17 7.00 2.66
C ILE A 128 4.68 7.03 2.35
N GLN A 129 5.05 7.21 1.09
CA GLN A 129 6.46 7.29 0.70
C GLN A 129 7.16 8.51 1.32
N MET A 130 6.48 9.66 1.39
CA MET A 130 6.99 10.85 2.08
C MET A 130 7.22 10.59 3.58
N THR A 131 6.30 9.89 4.24
CA THR A 131 6.45 9.51 5.66
C THR A 131 7.69 8.64 5.85
N HIS A 132 7.89 7.66 4.98
CA HIS A 132 9.04 6.75 5.04
C HIS A 132 10.37 7.46 4.75
N ILE A 133 10.41 8.33 3.74
CA ILE A 133 11.58 9.15 3.44
C ILE A 133 11.90 10.03 4.64
N GLN A 134 10.89 10.72 5.20
CA GLN A 134 11.06 11.57 6.37
C GLN A 134 11.60 10.78 7.57
N PHE A 135 11.05 9.59 7.81
CA PHE A 135 11.54 8.68 8.85
C PHE A 135 13.03 8.34 8.68
N LEU A 136 13.49 7.95 7.48
CA LEU A 136 14.91 7.68 7.25
C LEU A 136 15.80 8.91 7.51
N THR A 137 15.32 10.11 7.19
CA THR A 137 16.10 11.33 7.48
C THR A 137 16.23 11.62 8.98
N LEU A 138 15.36 11.04 9.83
CA LEU A 138 15.52 11.09 11.29
C LEU A 138 16.57 10.08 11.78
N LEU A 139 16.65 8.89 11.16
CA LEU A 139 17.65 7.87 11.48
C LEU A 139 19.07 8.28 11.07
N TYR A 140 19.19 8.97 9.94
CA TYR A 140 20.44 9.43 9.34
C TYR A 140 20.52 10.97 9.36
N PRO A 141 20.87 11.57 10.52
CA PRO A 141 20.73 13.00 10.72
C PRO A 141 21.78 13.85 9.98
N SER A 142 22.81 13.25 9.37
CA SER A 142 23.85 14.05 8.71
C SER A 142 23.30 14.76 7.48
N ALA A 143 23.80 15.99 7.22
CA ALA A 143 23.31 16.80 6.12
C ALA A 143 23.54 16.14 4.74
N LEU A 144 24.61 15.36 4.61
CA LEU A 144 24.93 14.63 3.38
C LEU A 144 24.01 13.43 3.18
N GLU A 145 23.80 12.62 4.23
CA GLU A 145 22.89 11.47 4.16
C GLU A 145 21.46 11.93 3.85
N ARG A 146 20.96 12.98 4.52
CA ARG A 146 19.64 13.52 4.25
C ARG A 146 19.47 13.98 2.80
N ARG A 147 20.47 14.66 2.24
CA ARG A 147 20.46 15.07 0.83
C ARG A 147 20.46 13.86 -0.11
N LEU A 148 21.25 12.83 0.20
CA LEU A 148 21.31 11.60 -0.58
C LEU A 148 19.97 10.85 -0.54
N ILE A 149 19.35 10.73 0.64
CA ILE A 149 18.05 10.10 0.83
C ILE A 149 16.98 10.80 -0.02
N TYR A 150 16.89 12.13 0.04
CA TYR A 150 15.93 12.87 -0.78
C TYR A 150 16.25 12.79 -2.28
N ALA A 151 17.52 12.86 -2.68
CA ALA A 151 17.94 12.78 -4.07
C ALA A 151 17.67 11.39 -4.69
N LEU A 152 17.76 10.33 -3.90
CA LEU A 152 17.54 8.96 -4.37
C LEU A 152 16.07 8.54 -4.31
N LEU A 153 15.42 8.72 -3.15
CA LEU A 153 14.06 8.22 -2.92
C LEU A 153 12.97 9.19 -3.41
N GLY A 154 13.24 10.49 -3.36
CA GLY A 154 12.27 11.51 -3.78
C GLY A 154 11.81 11.35 -5.23
N PRO A 155 12.72 11.27 -6.22
CA PRO A 155 12.34 11.07 -7.61
C PRO A 155 11.58 9.76 -7.85
N LEU A 156 11.92 8.68 -7.16
CA LEU A 156 11.22 7.39 -7.27
C LEU A 156 9.78 7.50 -6.74
N ALA A 157 9.57 8.20 -5.62
CA ALA A 157 8.25 8.42 -5.06
C ALA A 157 7.38 9.28 -5.99
N VAL A 158 7.95 10.35 -6.55
CA VAL A 158 7.24 11.21 -7.52
C VAL A 158 6.93 10.45 -8.80
N ALA A 159 7.87 9.66 -9.33
CA ALA A 159 7.65 8.85 -10.53
C ALA A 159 6.51 7.84 -10.30
N SER A 160 6.51 7.14 -9.17
CA SER A 160 5.43 6.21 -8.81
C SER A 160 4.06 6.89 -8.75
N ALA A 161 3.96 8.05 -8.08
CA ALA A 161 2.72 8.82 -8.02
C ALA A 161 2.29 9.34 -9.40
N ALA A 162 3.22 9.80 -10.23
CA ALA A 162 2.95 10.28 -11.58
C ALA A 162 2.39 9.16 -12.48
N MET A 163 2.83 7.92 -12.31
CA MET A 163 2.31 6.79 -13.08
C MET A 163 0.82 6.54 -12.85
N HIS A 164 0.25 6.88 -11.68
CA HIS A 164 -1.20 6.84 -11.47
C HIS A 164 -1.94 7.84 -12.36
N ALA A 165 -1.42 9.07 -12.49
CA ALA A 165 -2.02 10.11 -13.32
C ALA A 165 -1.96 9.77 -14.82
N VAL A 166 -0.87 9.14 -15.27
CA VAL A 166 -0.72 8.69 -16.66
C VAL A 166 -1.84 7.71 -17.05
N ARG A 167 -2.33 6.88 -16.12
CA ARG A 167 -3.32 5.83 -16.42
C ARG A 167 -4.74 6.33 -16.68
N ILE A 168 -5.04 7.61 -16.51
CA ILE A 168 -6.41 8.15 -16.63
C ILE A 168 -6.92 8.13 -18.09
N HIS A 169 -6.05 8.35 -19.08
CA HIS A 169 -6.48 8.56 -20.48
C HIS A 169 -5.65 7.79 -21.53
N THR A 170 -4.87 6.80 -21.12
CA THR A 170 -3.91 6.15 -22.03
C THR A 170 -4.38 4.77 -22.50
N ASP A 171 -3.96 4.41 -23.72
CA ASP A 171 -4.15 3.08 -24.30
C ASP A 171 -3.64 1.95 -23.36
N THR A 172 -4.24 0.76 -23.48
CA THR A 172 -3.96 -0.46 -22.73
C THR A 172 -2.46 -0.75 -22.55
N ARG A 173 -1.67 -0.55 -23.61
CA ARG A 173 -0.21 -0.74 -23.59
C ARG A 173 0.51 0.25 -22.68
N MET A 174 0.11 1.52 -22.73
CA MET A 174 0.66 2.57 -21.89
C MET A 174 0.23 2.43 -20.43
N SER A 175 -1.03 2.05 -20.18
CA SER A 175 -1.53 1.76 -18.82
C SER A 175 -0.75 0.61 -18.17
N ARG A 176 -0.47 -0.47 -18.94
CA ARG A 176 0.37 -1.58 -18.48
C ARG A 176 1.81 -1.14 -18.21
N ALA A 177 2.41 -0.35 -19.09
CA ALA A 177 3.76 0.17 -18.89
C ALA A 177 3.84 1.05 -17.63
N ALA A 178 2.87 1.95 -17.43
CA ALA A 178 2.80 2.80 -16.24
C ALA A 178 2.66 1.97 -14.96
N PHE A 179 1.82 0.93 -14.96
CA PHE A 179 1.68 0.00 -13.84
C PHE A 179 3.01 -0.73 -13.52
N VAL A 180 3.72 -1.22 -14.53
CA VAL A 180 5.02 -1.89 -14.33
C VAL A 180 6.04 -0.92 -13.73
N VAL A 181 6.16 0.29 -14.29
CA VAL A 181 7.09 1.32 -13.78
C VAL A 181 6.76 1.67 -12.33
N GLN A 182 5.48 1.86 -12.01
CA GLN A 182 5.01 2.15 -10.66
C GLN A 182 5.43 1.05 -9.68
N ASN A 183 5.22 -0.22 -10.02
CA ASN A 183 5.57 -1.34 -9.16
C ASN A 183 7.09 -1.48 -8.99
N VAL A 184 7.87 -1.26 -10.04
CA VAL A 184 9.34 -1.26 -9.96
C VAL A 184 9.83 -0.14 -9.06
N CYS A 185 9.26 1.07 -9.16
CA CYS A 185 9.59 2.17 -8.26
C CYS A 185 9.24 1.84 -6.81
N ASN A 186 8.03 1.32 -6.55
CA ASN A 186 7.59 0.93 -5.20
C ASN A 186 8.45 -0.19 -4.60
N ALA A 187 8.80 -1.20 -5.39
CA ALA A 187 9.70 -2.28 -4.97
C ALA A 187 11.10 -1.76 -4.64
N THR A 188 11.63 -0.87 -5.48
CA THR A 188 12.93 -0.22 -5.26
C THR A 188 12.91 0.61 -3.98
N LEU A 189 11.85 1.40 -3.75
CA LEU A 189 11.66 2.19 -2.53
C LEU A 189 11.60 1.28 -1.28
N SER A 190 10.82 0.20 -1.32
CA SER A 190 10.71 -0.75 -0.20
C SER A 190 12.04 -1.43 0.09
N LEU A 191 12.78 -1.84 -0.96
CA LEU A 191 14.10 -2.45 -0.83
C LEU A 191 15.11 -1.49 -0.21
N LEU A 192 15.24 -0.29 -0.77
CA LEU A 192 16.19 0.72 -0.30
C LEU A 192 15.89 1.13 1.13
N PHE A 193 14.63 1.29 1.48
CA PHE A 193 14.25 1.56 2.85
C PHE A 193 14.64 0.42 3.78
N THR A 194 14.28 -0.82 3.43
CA THR A 194 14.54 -2.00 4.28
C THR A 194 16.03 -2.21 4.46
N ALA A 195 16.82 -2.07 3.39
CA ALA A 195 18.27 -2.11 3.45
C ALA A 195 18.83 -1.01 4.36
N SER A 196 18.33 0.21 4.25
CA SER A 196 18.75 1.33 5.11
C SER A 196 18.42 1.07 6.58
N LEU A 197 17.20 0.62 6.90
CA LEU A 197 16.78 0.29 8.25
C LEU A 197 17.68 -0.80 8.87
N LEU A 198 17.94 -1.87 8.13
CA LEU A 198 18.78 -2.97 8.58
C LEU A 198 20.26 -2.56 8.72
N LEU A 199 20.77 -1.75 7.79
CA LEU A 199 22.13 -1.20 7.86
C LEU A 199 22.29 -0.35 9.14
N TRP A 200 21.31 0.51 9.42
CA TRP A 200 21.31 1.34 10.62
C TRP A 200 21.26 0.49 11.89
N GLY A 201 20.30 -0.45 11.96
CA GLY A 201 20.05 -1.26 13.15
C GLY A 201 21.11 -2.32 13.46
N LEU A 202 21.68 -2.96 12.43
CA LEU A 202 22.62 -4.08 12.61
C LEU A 202 24.08 -3.65 12.59
N LEU A 203 24.45 -2.70 11.73
CA LEU A 203 25.85 -2.37 11.45
C LEU A 203 26.30 -1.04 12.08
N LEU A 204 25.54 0.03 11.89
CA LEU A 204 25.99 1.38 12.28
C LEU A 204 25.76 1.70 13.75
N HIS A 205 24.57 1.40 14.28
CA HIS A 205 24.16 1.84 15.61
C HIS A 205 23.59 0.70 16.48
N ARG A 206 24.20 -0.49 16.40
CA ARG A 206 23.75 -1.71 17.10
C ARG A 206 23.45 -1.49 18.59
N ALA A 207 24.32 -0.82 19.34
CA ALA A 207 24.13 -0.60 20.77
C ALA A 207 22.94 0.31 21.10
N ARG A 208 22.59 1.25 20.20
CA ARG A 208 21.43 2.15 20.36
C ARG A 208 20.14 1.50 19.87
N ALA A 209 20.21 0.79 18.75
CA ALA A 209 19.06 0.12 18.13
C ALA A 209 18.50 -1.02 18.99
N TRP A 210 19.37 -1.79 19.66
CA TRP A 210 18.96 -3.00 20.41
C TRP A 210 18.93 -2.78 21.93
N ARG A 211 18.70 -1.54 22.36
CA ARG A 211 18.56 -1.25 23.80
C ARG A 211 17.26 -1.87 24.32
N THR A 212 17.35 -2.67 25.38
CA THR A 212 16.18 -3.32 26.00
C THR A 212 15.40 -2.39 26.93
N ASP A 213 16.00 -1.27 27.33
CA ASP A 213 15.33 -0.26 28.14
C ASP A 213 14.17 0.39 27.38
N GLY A 214 12.99 0.41 28.01
CA GLY A 214 11.80 1.08 27.47
C GLY A 214 11.13 0.42 26.26
N GLY A 215 11.46 -0.83 25.93
CA GLY A 215 10.84 -1.57 24.82
C GLY A 215 11.43 -1.26 23.43
N THR A 216 12.46 -0.42 23.33
CA THR A 216 13.09 0.01 22.07
C THR A 216 13.48 -1.18 21.17
N ALA A 217 14.13 -2.20 21.73
CA ALA A 217 14.49 -3.41 20.99
C ALA A 217 13.28 -4.18 20.44
N SER A 218 12.16 -4.23 21.18
CA SER A 218 10.94 -4.93 20.72
C SER A 218 10.25 -4.19 19.57
N PHE A 219 10.20 -2.86 19.65
CA PHE A 219 9.69 -1.99 18.59
C PHE A 219 10.57 -2.06 17.33
N GLY A 220 11.90 -2.03 17.51
CA GLY A 220 12.87 -2.19 16.41
C GLY A 220 12.82 -3.57 15.73
N LEU A 221 12.60 -4.66 16.49
CA LEU A 221 12.32 -5.99 15.92
C LEU A 221 11.03 -5.97 15.09
N GLY A 222 9.96 -5.37 15.62
CA GLY A 222 8.69 -5.20 14.91
C GLY A 222 8.83 -4.44 13.61
N ALA A 223 9.48 -3.27 13.63
CA ALA A 223 9.73 -2.47 12.44
C ALA A 223 10.58 -3.22 11.40
N SER A 224 11.62 -3.94 11.83
CA SER A 224 12.46 -4.74 10.92
C SER A 224 11.70 -5.91 10.30
N ALA A 225 10.86 -6.59 11.08
CA ALA A 225 10.02 -7.68 10.59
C ALA A 225 8.99 -7.19 9.56
N LEU A 226 8.34 -6.05 9.84
CA LEU A 226 7.42 -5.41 8.89
C LEU A 226 8.13 -4.95 7.62
N ALA A 227 9.36 -4.43 7.72
CA ALA A 227 10.16 -4.03 6.55
C ALA A 227 10.49 -5.20 5.64
N LEU A 228 10.92 -6.32 6.22
CA LEU A 228 11.15 -7.56 5.49
C LEU A 228 9.86 -8.08 4.87
N ALA A 229 8.77 -8.16 5.65
CA ALA A 229 7.47 -8.63 5.15
C ALA A 229 6.95 -7.78 3.98
N SER A 230 6.92 -6.45 4.14
CA SER A 230 6.48 -5.51 3.10
C SER A 230 7.33 -5.66 1.84
N THR A 231 8.65 -5.76 1.98
CA THR A 231 9.56 -5.91 0.84
C THR A 231 9.37 -7.25 0.15
N THR A 232 9.32 -8.36 0.89
CA THR A 232 9.07 -9.69 0.32
C THR A 232 7.74 -9.74 -0.41
N ILE A 233 6.67 -9.22 0.18
CA ILE A 233 5.35 -9.14 -0.46
C ILE A 233 5.43 -8.33 -1.76
N THR A 234 6.09 -7.17 -1.73
CA THR A 234 6.25 -6.31 -2.91
C THR A 234 7.03 -7.00 -4.04
N PHE A 235 8.06 -7.78 -3.72
CA PHE A 235 8.82 -8.54 -4.73
C PHE A 235 8.05 -9.74 -5.28
N LEU A 236 7.30 -10.45 -4.44
CA LEU A 236 6.46 -11.57 -4.87
C LEU A 236 5.29 -11.13 -5.76
N TYR A 237 4.87 -9.87 -5.64
CA TYR A 237 3.82 -9.29 -6.46
C TYR A 237 4.22 -9.07 -7.92
N ILE A 238 5.45 -8.60 -8.17
CA ILE A 238 5.92 -8.25 -9.53
C ILE A 238 5.77 -9.40 -10.55
N PRO A 239 6.21 -10.64 -10.28
CA PRO A 239 6.12 -11.74 -11.24
C PRO A 239 4.74 -12.40 -11.29
N ALA A 240 3.82 -12.07 -10.39
CA ALA A 240 2.56 -12.81 -10.28
C ALA A 240 1.57 -12.50 -11.41
N ASP A 241 1.74 -11.40 -12.16
CA ASP A 241 0.77 -10.81 -13.12
C ASP A 241 -0.67 -10.66 -12.58
N ALA A 242 -0.90 -11.04 -11.32
CA ALA A 242 -2.15 -11.11 -10.62
C ALA A 242 -2.36 -9.77 -9.92
N GLN A 243 -3.28 -8.96 -10.46
CA GLN A 243 -3.65 -7.68 -9.90
C GLN A 243 -4.54 -7.89 -8.67
N TYR A 244 -3.95 -8.30 -7.54
CA TYR A 244 -4.67 -8.39 -6.28
C TYR A 244 -4.90 -6.99 -5.71
N GLU A 245 -6.12 -6.50 -5.79
CA GLU A 245 -6.46 -5.11 -5.42
C GLU A 245 -6.26 -4.82 -3.93
N TRP A 246 -6.60 -5.80 -3.09
CA TRP A 246 -6.43 -5.73 -1.65
C TRP A 246 -4.96 -5.66 -1.21
N LEU A 247 -4.03 -6.09 -2.07
CA LEU A 247 -2.61 -6.21 -1.72
C LEU A 247 -1.94 -4.85 -1.56
N HIS A 248 -2.31 -3.88 -2.40
CA HIS A 248 -1.70 -2.56 -2.35
C HIS A 248 -2.04 -1.85 -1.03
N GLY A 249 -3.31 -1.92 -0.61
CA GLY A 249 -3.76 -1.43 0.70
C GLY A 249 -3.05 -2.13 1.86
N LEU A 250 -2.76 -3.43 1.76
CA LEU A 250 -2.02 -4.17 2.78
C LEU A 250 -0.56 -3.70 2.88
N ILE A 251 0.13 -3.58 1.76
CA ILE A 251 1.52 -3.07 1.74
C ILE A 251 1.57 -1.66 2.36
N TRP A 252 0.65 -0.79 1.97
CA TRP A 252 0.52 0.55 2.53
C TRP A 252 0.30 0.58 4.04
N ALA A 253 -0.59 -0.27 4.55
CA ALA A 253 -0.83 -0.39 5.99
C ALA A 253 0.42 -0.90 6.73
N LEU A 254 1.11 -1.91 6.19
CA LEU A 254 2.33 -2.45 6.79
C LEU A 254 3.45 -1.40 6.86
N VAL A 255 3.64 -0.62 5.79
CA VAL A 255 4.64 0.47 5.74
C VAL A 255 4.33 1.56 6.76
N LEU A 256 3.06 1.93 6.94
CA LEU A 256 2.68 2.93 7.94
C LEU A 256 2.88 2.43 9.38
N TRP A 257 2.56 1.16 9.65
CA TRP A 257 2.84 0.53 10.94
C TRP A 257 4.35 0.43 11.20
N GLN A 258 5.13 0.09 10.19
CA GLN A 258 6.58 0.06 10.28
C GLN A 258 7.17 1.42 10.65
N SER A 259 6.67 2.51 10.05
CA SER A 259 7.09 3.87 10.41
C SER A 259 6.62 4.32 11.80
N PHE A 260 5.60 3.68 12.38
CA PHE A 260 5.14 3.96 13.74
C PHE A 260 5.97 3.22 14.79
N LEU A 261 6.34 1.97 14.50
CA LEU A 261 7.15 1.15 15.40
C LEU A 261 8.63 1.52 15.35
N GLY A 262 9.13 1.97 14.20
CA GLY A 262 10.52 2.40 14.03
C GLY A 262 10.80 3.73 14.70
#